data_AF-A0A3D0U019-F1
#
_entry.id   AF-A0A3D0U019-F1
#
_cell.length_a   1.000
_cell.length_b   1.000
_cell.length_c   1.000
_cell.angle_alpha   90.00
_cell.angle_beta   90.00
_cell.angle_gamma   90.00
#
_symmetry.space_group_name_H-M   'P 1'
#
loop_
_entity.id
_entity.type
_entity.pdbx_description
1 polymer ?
#
loop_
_entity_poly.entity_id
_entity_poly.type
_entity_poly.pdbx_seq_one_letter_code
_entity_poly.pdbx_strand_id
1 'polypeptide(L)' 'MSDSKPIARSDYRLFYPITTRWMDNDIYGHVNNVTYYSYFDSAVNRYLIEEGGLDIHDAPVVGYVVNSSCN' A
#
# COMPACT_ATOMS: atom_id res chain seq x y z
N MET A 1 -0.34 23.47 7.69
CA MET A 1 -1.04 22.46 6.87
C MET A 1 -0.87 22.92 5.43
N SER A 2 -0.16 22.14 4.62
CA SER A 2 0.10 22.44 3.21
C SER A 2 -1.23 22.44 2.44
N ASP A 3 -1.51 23.49 1.66
CA ASP A 3 -2.68 23.61 0.77
C ASP A 3 -2.54 22.68 -0.44
N SER A 4 -2.41 21.37 -0.21
CA SER A 4 -2.44 20.39 -1.29
C SER A 4 -3.89 20.05 -1.64
N LYS A 5 -4.19 20.08 -2.94
CA LYS A 5 -5.50 19.62 -3.45
C LYS A 5 -5.77 18.20 -2.93
N PRO A 6 -6.96 17.90 -2.39
CA PRO A 6 -7.28 16.55 -1.96
C PRO A 6 -7.23 15.61 -3.17
N ILE A 7 -6.48 14.52 -3.02
CA ILE A 7 -6.34 13.49 -4.06
C ILE A 7 -7.69 12.80 -4.22
N ALA A 8 -8.21 12.74 -5.44
CA ALA A 8 -9.47 12.10 -5.74
C ALA A 8 -9.25 10.60 -6.01
N ARG A 9 -10.28 9.78 -5.72
CA ARG A 9 -10.22 8.34 -6.04
C ARG A 9 -9.94 8.12 -7.53
N SER A 10 -10.46 8.96 -8.42
CA SER A 10 -10.21 8.90 -9.86
C SER A 10 -8.75 9.08 -10.28
N ASP A 11 -7.89 9.57 -9.39
CA ASP A 11 -6.47 9.79 -9.70
C ASP A 11 -5.66 8.48 -9.64
N TYR A 12 -6.24 7.40 -9.09
CA TYR A 12 -5.64 6.07 -9.02
C TYR A 12 -6.19 5.16 -10.12
N ARG A 13 -5.30 4.44 -10.82
CA ARG A 13 -5.66 3.57 -11.95
C ARG A 13 -6.16 2.18 -11.53
N LEU A 14 -5.79 1.71 -10.35
CA LEU A 14 -6.03 0.35 -9.90
C LEU A 14 -6.42 0.32 -8.43
N PHE A 15 -7.27 -0.65 -8.07
CA PHE A 15 -7.78 -0.81 -6.71
C PHE A 15 -7.74 -2.27 -6.29
N TYR A 16 -7.23 -2.51 -5.08
CA TYR A 16 -7.26 -3.81 -4.45
C TYR A 16 -8.04 -3.76 -3.13
N PRO A 17 -8.99 -4.69 -2.91
CA PRO A 17 -9.60 -4.84 -1.60
C PRO A 17 -8.58 -5.44 -0.62
N ILE A 18 -8.48 -4.84 0.58
CA ILE A 18 -7.70 -5.36 1.70
C ILE A 18 -8.64 -5.58 2.88
N THR A 19 -8.63 -6.79 3.42
CA THR A 19 -9.42 -7.15 4.60
C THR A 19 -8.66 -6.73 5.86
N THR A 20 -9.33 -5.95 6.73
CA THR A 20 -8.77 -5.56 8.03
C THR A 20 -8.80 -6.73 9.02
N ARG A 21 -7.85 -6.73 9.94
CA ARG A 21 -7.66 -7.70 11.02
C ARG A 21 -7.90 -7.01 12.36
N TRP A 22 -8.25 -7.80 13.38
CA TRP A 22 -8.47 -7.28 14.73
C TRP A 22 -7.25 -6.51 15.27
N MET A 23 -6.05 -7.03 15.01
CA MET A 23 -4.78 -6.46 15.47
C MET A 23 -4.38 -5.16 14.76
N ASP A 24 -5.08 -4.77 13.69
CA ASP A 24 -4.76 -3.56 12.95
C ASP A 24 -5.16 -2.31 13.75
N ASN A 25 -6.10 -2.46 14.69
CA ASN A 25 -6.54 -1.38 15.57
C ASN A 25 -5.55 -1.15 16.71
N ASP A 26 -5.24 0.12 16.97
CA ASP A 26 -4.51 0.52 18.16
C ASP A 26 -5.42 0.75 19.38
N ILE A 27 -4.84 1.22 20.48
CA ILE A 27 -5.56 1.51 21.72
C ILE A 27 -6.64 2.59 21.58
N TYR A 28 -6.57 3.42 20.54
CA TYR A 28 -7.55 4.46 20.23
C TYR A 28 -8.70 3.93 19.36
N GLY A 29 -8.69 2.65 18.98
CA GLY A 29 -9.77 2.00 18.24
C GLY A 29 -9.77 2.31 16.74
N HIS A 30 -8.68 2.88 16.22
CA HIS A 30 -8.49 3.12 14.79
C HIS A 30 -7.34 2.28 14.27
N VAL A 31 -7.30 2.07 12.95
CA VAL A 31 -6.17 1.42 12.30
C VAL A 31 -4.90 2.21 12.58
N ASN A 32 -3.89 1.53 13.13
CA ASN A 32 -2.62 2.15 13.45
C ASN A 32 -1.93 2.69 12.19
N ASN A 33 -1.25 3.83 12.30
CA ASN A 33 -0.55 4.45 11.18
C ASN A 33 0.53 3.54 10.56
N VAL A 34 1.18 2.67 11.35
CA VAL A 34 2.17 1.71 10.87
C VAL A 34 1.53 0.67 9.96
N THR A 35 0.29 0.26 10.24
CA THR A 35 -0.43 -0.75 9.44
C THR A 35 -0.66 -0.29 8.00
N TYR A 36 -0.78 1.01 7.75
CA TYR A 36 -0.93 1.54 6.39
C TYR A 36 0.27 1.23 5.48
N TYR A 37 1.48 1.17 6.03
CA TYR A 37 2.67 0.81 5.25
C TYR A 37 2.60 -0.65 4.77
N SER A 38 2.05 -1.55 5.59
CA SER A 38 1.80 -2.93 5.20
C SER A 38 0.73 -3.04 4.10
N TYR A 39 -0.26 -2.14 4.10
CA TYR A 39 -1.25 -2.07 3.01
C TYR A 39 -0.62 -1.60 1.69
N PHE A 40 0.27 -0.61 1.73
CA PHE A 40 0.99 -0.16 0.54
C PHE A 40 1.88 -1.25 -0.04
N ASP A 41 2.64 -1.94 0.81
CA ASP A 41 3.48 -3.07 0.41
C ASP A 41 2.64 -4.18 -0.23
N SER A 42 1.49 -4.52 0.38
CA SER A 42 0.56 -5.53 -0.16
C SER A 42 0.00 -5.13 -1.53
N ALA A 43 -0.42 -3.87 -1.70
CA ALA A 43 -0.98 -3.40 -2.96
C ALA A 43 0.07 -3.33 -4.08
N VAL A 44 1.29 -2.87 -3.77
CA VAL A 44 2.38 -2.76 -4.76
C VAL A 44 2.89 -4.13 -5.15
N ASN A 45 3.18 -5.03 -4.21
CA ASN A 45 3.65 -6.37 -4.54
C ASN A 45 2.61 -7.14 -5.35
N ARG A 46 1.33 -7.01 -5.00
CA ARG A 46 0.25 -7.63 -5.78
C ARG A 46 0.25 -7.14 -7.23
N TYR A 47 0.37 -5.84 -7.45
CA TYR A 47 0.48 -5.29 -8.81
C TYR A 47 1.70 -5.80 -9.56
N LEU A 48 2.87 -5.84 -8.91
CA LEU A 48 4.09 -6.34 -9.53
C LEU A 48 4.00 -7.81 -9.92
N ILE A 49 3.31 -8.63 -9.12
CA ILE A 49 3.09 -10.05 -9.42
C ILE A 49 2.08 -10.22 -10.56
N GLU A 50 0.89 -9.59 -10.44
CA GLU A 50 -0.22 -9.78 -11.38
C GLU A 50 0.04 -9.15 -12.76
N GLU A 51 0.53 -7.90 -12.79
CA GLU A 51 0.71 -7.11 -14.02
C GLU A 51 2.17 -7.01 -14.44
N GLY A 52 3.09 -6.97 -13.46
CA GLY A 52 4.53 -6.83 -13.71
C GLY A 52 5.25 -8.14 -14.01
N GLY A 53 4.60 -9.30 -13.83
CA GLY A 53 5.21 -10.62 -14.00
C GLY A 53 6.35 -10.90 -13.03
N LEU A 54 6.36 -10.23 -11.87
CA LEU A 54 7.37 -10.42 -10.84
C LEU A 54 7.27 -11.83 -10.25
N ASP A 55 8.33 -12.61 -10.44
CA ASP A 55 8.50 -13.89 -9.76
C ASP A 55 9.17 -13.66 -8.39
N ILE A 56 8.39 -13.75 -7.31
CA ILE A 56 8.89 -13.52 -5.95
C ILE A 56 9.86 -14.61 -5.46
N HIS A 57 9.96 -15.74 -6.15
CA HIS A 57 10.80 -16.85 -5.76
C HIS A 57 12.10 -16.88 -6.56
N ASP A 58 12.01 -16.71 -7.88
CA ASP A 58 13.13 -16.93 -8.80
C ASP A 58 13.58 -15.69 -9.58
N ALA A 59 12.92 -14.52 -9.43
CA ALA A 59 13.33 -13.33 -10.17
C ALA A 59 14.65 -12.74 -9.64
N PRO A 60 15.54 -12.26 -10.54
CA PRO A 60 16.76 -11.56 -10.17
C PRO A 60 16.52 -10.12 -9.65
N VAL A 61 15.27 -9.66 -9.61
CA VAL A 61 14.84 -8.32 -9.21
C VAL A 61 13.76 -8.41 -8.14
N VAL A 62 13.88 -7.62 -7.08
CA VAL A 62 12.92 -7.54 -5.98
C VAL A 62 12.26 -6.16 -5.97
N GLY A 63 10.93 -6.11 -5.95
CA GLY A 63 10.17 -4.87 -5.79
C GLY A 63 10.15 -4.42 -4.34
N TYR A 64 10.56 -3.19 -4.06
CA TYR A 64 10.46 -2.59 -2.73
C TYR A 64 9.70 -1.27 -2.80
N VAL A 65 8.78 -1.06 -1.85
CA VAL A 65 8.21 0.27 -1.59
C VAL A 65 9.21 1.04 -0.71
N VAL A 66 10.14 1.75 -1.35
CA VAL A 66 11.28 2.39 -0.67
C VAL A 66 10.89 3.69 0.05
N ASN A 67 9.77 4.33 -0.34
CA ASN A 67 9.28 5.56 0.29
C ASN A 67 7.79 5.77 0.02
N SER A 68 7.00 6.03 1.06
CA SER A 68 5.63 6.54 0.96
C SER A 68 5.52 7.86 1.74
N SER A 69 6.18 8.91 1.26
CA SER A 69 5.99 10.26 1.79
C SER A 69 4.71 10.85 1.23
N CYS A 70 3.77 11.17 2.11
CA CYS A 70 2.82 12.24 1.83
C CYS A 70 3.55 13.55 2.10
N ASN A 71 3.73 14.37 1.06
CA ASN A 71 4.17 15.76 1.20
C ASN A 71 2.96 16.69 1.01
#